data_AF-A0A553F8W1-F1
#
_entry.id   AF-A0A553F8W1-F1
#
_cell.length_a   1.000
_cell.length_b   1.000
_cell.length_c   1.000
_cell.angle_alpha   90.00
_cell.angle_beta   90.00
_cell.angle_gamma   90.00
#
_symmetry.space_group_name_H-M   'P 1'
#
loop_
_entity.id
_entity.type
_entity.pdbx_description
1 polymer ?
#
loop_
_entity_poly.entity_id
_entity_poly.type
_entity_poly.pdbx_seq_one_letter_code
_entity_poly.pdbx_strand_id
1 'polypeptide(L)'
;MEINVSNSGDSTNAAKSLYTVLNVCLPESSDNDMLLFTLDINGISASGGSACSSGASTASHVLSALETNPDRGAVRFSFSKYNTEEDIDYAVETLAEFYKVEV
;
A
#
# COMPACT_ATOMS: atom_id res chain seq x y z
N MET A 1 -6.56 12.01 -13.29
CA MET A 1 -6.09 10.63 -13.44
C MET A 1 -6.33 9.96 -12.10
N GLU A 2 -7.33 9.10 -12.02
CA GLU A 2 -7.70 8.42 -10.76
C GLU A 2 -6.91 7.12 -10.65
N ILE A 3 -6.19 6.95 -9.55
CA ILE A 3 -5.63 5.64 -9.19
C ILE A 3 -6.75 4.88 -8.51
N ASN A 4 -7.12 3.71 -9.03
CA ASN A 4 -8.17 2.88 -8.44
C ASN A 4 -7.62 2.15 -7.20
N VAL A 5 -7.55 2.88 -6.09
CA VAL A 5 -7.11 2.40 -4.79
C VAL A 5 -8.33 1.88 -4.03
N SER A 6 -8.27 0.62 -3.60
CA SER A 6 -9.30 0.04 -2.73
C SER A 6 -8.75 -0.16 -1.33
N ASN A 7 -9.47 0.33 -0.32
CA ASN A 7 -9.15 0.08 1.07
C ASN A 7 -9.49 -1.37 1.45
N SER A 8 -8.55 -2.08 2.06
CA SER A 8 -8.68 -3.51 2.40
C SER A 8 -9.03 -3.73 3.88
N GLY A 9 -9.87 -2.84 4.45
CA GLY A 9 -10.32 -2.87 5.85
C GLY A 9 -11.55 -1.99 6.09
N ASP A 10 -11.93 -1.74 7.35
CA ASP A 10 -13.09 -0.88 7.71
C ASP A 10 -12.67 0.56 8.07
N SER A 11 -11.67 1.12 7.36
CA SER A 11 -11.07 2.43 7.69
C SER A 11 -12.04 3.61 7.53
N THR A 12 -13.16 3.41 6.83
CA THR A 12 -14.26 4.39 6.76
C THR A 12 -15.09 4.46 8.05
N ASN A 13 -14.94 3.49 8.96
CA ASN A 13 -15.63 3.42 10.24
C ASN A 13 -14.67 3.66 11.41
N ALA A 14 -14.62 4.90 11.90
CA ALA A 14 -13.74 5.30 13.00
C ALA A 14 -13.94 4.49 14.31
N ALA A 15 -15.10 3.85 14.51
CA ALA A 15 -15.35 3.03 15.70
C ALA A 15 -14.75 1.61 15.60
N LYS A 16 -14.37 1.17 14.39
CA LYS A 16 -13.84 -0.16 14.10
C LYS A 16 -12.45 -0.15 13.45
N SER A 17 -11.85 1.03 13.31
CA SER A 17 -10.56 1.21 12.66
C SER A 17 -9.54 1.87 13.59
N LEU A 18 -8.26 1.73 13.24
CA LEU A 18 -7.17 2.45 13.87
C LEU A 18 -6.82 3.64 12.99
N TYR A 19 -6.94 4.85 13.53
CA TYR A 19 -6.67 6.09 12.79
C TYR A 19 -5.20 6.22 12.32
N THR A 20 -4.29 5.43 12.88
CA THR A 20 -2.86 5.44 12.55
C THR A 20 -2.46 4.41 11.51
N VAL A 21 -3.35 3.52 11.07
CA VAL A 21 -2.98 2.43 10.15
C VAL A 21 -3.91 2.41 8.97
N LEU A 22 -3.34 2.54 7.78
CA LEU A 22 -4.05 2.44 6.52
C LEU A 22 -3.47 1.29 5.70
N ASN A 23 -4.32 0.35 5.28
CA ASN A 23 -3.95 -0.72 4.38
C ASN A 23 -4.69 -0.56 3.05
N VAL A 24 -3.95 -0.41 1.97
CA VAL A 24 -4.48 -0.16 0.62
C VAL A 24 -4.06 -1.27 -0.33
N CYS A 25 -4.98 -1.65 -1.21
CA CYS A 25 -4.68 -2.39 -2.42
C CYS A 25 -4.61 -1.41 -3.60
N LEU A 26 -3.47 -1.41 -4.26
CA LEU A 26 -3.15 -0.58 -5.40
C LEU A 26 -3.50 -1.30 -6.72
N PRO A 27 -3.48 -0.63 -7.87
CA PRO A 27 -3.76 -1.26 -9.15
C PRO A 27 -2.80 -2.42 -9.48
N GLU A 28 -3.22 -3.26 -10.43
CA GLU A 28 -2.34 -4.27 -11.01
C GLU A 28 -1.21 -3.57 -11.78
N SER A 29 0.02 -4.05 -11.60
CA SER A 29 1.21 -3.56 -12.31
C SER A 29 2.26 -4.67 -12.29
N SER A 30 3.00 -4.82 -13.39
CA SER A 30 4.14 -5.74 -13.47
C SER A 30 5.24 -5.41 -12.47
N ASP A 31 5.26 -4.16 -11.97
CA ASP A 31 6.31 -3.66 -11.09
C ASP A 31 5.90 -3.72 -9.61
N ASN A 32 4.73 -4.27 -9.26
CA ASN A 32 4.23 -4.31 -7.88
C ASN A 32 5.23 -4.95 -6.88
N ASP A 33 6.06 -5.90 -7.32
CA ASP A 33 7.15 -6.49 -6.51
C ASP A 33 8.24 -5.47 -6.12
N MET A 34 8.44 -4.44 -6.94
CA MET A 34 9.41 -3.36 -6.73
C MET A 34 8.82 -2.18 -5.95
N LEU A 35 7.52 -2.18 -5.65
CA LEU A 35 6.84 -1.03 -5.05
C LEU A 35 7.46 -0.56 -3.74
N LEU A 36 7.69 -1.46 -2.77
CA LEU A 36 8.28 -1.09 -1.49
C LEU A 36 9.72 -0.58 -1.63
N PHE A 37 10.47 -1.15 -2.58
CA PHE A 37 11.82 -0.71 -2.88
C PHE A 37 11.83 0.69 -3.50
N THR A 38 10.90 0.97 -4.41
CA THR A 38 10.72 2.31 -4.99
C THR A 38 10.33 3.33 -3.93
N LEU A 39 9.42 2.99 -3.01
CA LEU A 39 9.06 3.87 -1.90
C LEU A 39 10.28 4.17 -1.01
N ASP A 40 11.09 3.15 -0.67
CA ASP A 40 12.29 3.31 0.16
C ASP A 40 13.34 4.23 -0.49
N ILE A 41 13.61 4.07 -1.80
CA ILE A 41 14.51 4.97 -2.55
C ILE A 41 14.00 6.41 -2.57
N ASN A 42 12.69 6.61 -2.61
CA ASN A 42 12.07 7.92 -2.51
C ASN A 42 11.93 8.41 -1.05
N GLY A 43 12.49 7.70 -0.07
CA GLY A 43 12.48 8.10 1.34
C GLY A 43 11.14 7.88 2.05
N ILE A 44 10.22 7.12 1.46
CA ILE A 44 8.91 6.79 2.03
C ILE A 44 8.97 5.42 2.69
N SER A 45 8.82 5.38 4.01
CA SER A 45 8.79 4.12 4.75
C SER A 45 7.37 3.53 4.77
N ALA A 46 7.21 2.34 4.20
CA ALA A 46 5.96 1.60 4.19
C ALA A 46 6.21 0.09 4.35
N SER A 47 5.13 -0.67 4.56
CA SER A 47 5.21 -2.13 4.72
C SER A 47 4.28 -2.81 3.73
N GLY A 48 4.66 -3.95 3.18
CA GLY A 48 3.78 -4.71 2.29
C GLY A 48 2.60 -5.35 3.02
N GLY A 49 1.49 -5.48 2.33
CA GLY A 49 0.44 -6.41 2.71
C GLY A 49 0.91 -7.81 2.31
N SER A 50 1.23 -8.63 3.30
CA SER A 50 1.62 -10.05 3.20
C SER A 50 3.05 -10.43 2.79
N ALA A 51 3.80 -10.91 3.78
CA ALA A 51 4.71 -12.06 3.74
C ALA A 51 5.88 -12.14 2.73
N CYS A 52 6.09 -11.18 1.82
CA CYS A 52 7.21 -11.21 0.89
C CYS A 52 8.55 -10.77 1.50
N SER A 53 8.95 -11.37 2.62
CA SER A 53 10.29 -11.17 3.20
C SER A 53 11.05 -12.48 3.47
N SER A 54 10.47 -13.65 3.14
CA SER A 54 11.05 -14.94 3.53
C SER A 54 11.19 -15.99 2.41
N GLY A 55 10.86 -15.66 1.16
CA GLY A 55 10.89 -16.65 0.06
C GLY A 55 9.79 -17.72 0.13
N ALA A 56 8.78 -17.52 0.99
CA ALA A 56 7.59 -18.36 1.02
C ALA A 56 6.63 -17.92 -0.09
N SER A 57 6.44 -18.77 -1.10
CA SER A 57 5.51 -18.59 -2.23
C SER A 57 4.02 -18.69 -1.84
N THR A 58 3.69 -18.52 -0.57
CA THR A 58 2.34 -18.64 -0.03
C THR A 58 1.81 -17.28 0.39
N ALA A 59 0.73 -16.85 -0.26
CA ALA A 59 -0.03 -15.66 0.11
C ALA A 59 -0.35 -15.66 1.62
N SER A 60 -0.30 -14.48 2.27
CA SER A 60 -0.60 -14.38 3.71
C SER A 60 -1.99 -14.90 3.99
N HIS A 61 -2.10 -15.72 5.02
CA HIS A 61 -3.39 -16.19 5.53
C HIS A 61 -4.34 -15.04 5.89
N VAL A 62 -3.82 -13.85 6.26
CA VAL A 62 -4.63 -12.67 6.58
C VAL A 62 -5.16 -12.00 5.32
N LEU A 63 -4.34 -11.86 4.26
CA LEU A 63 -4.80 -11.27 3.00
C LEU A 63 -5.69 -12.21 2.19
N SER A 64 -5.42 -13.52 2.26
CA SER A 64 -6.31 -14.54 1.68
C SER A 64 -7.70 -14.52 2.32
N ALA A 65 -7.81 -14.19 3.61
CA ALA A 65 -9.09 -14.01 4.29
C ALA A 65 -9.81 -12.70 3.92
N LEU A 66 -9.11 -11.77 3.25
CA LEU A 66 -9.64 -10.49 2.75
C LEU A 66 -9.93 -10.52 1.24
N GLU A 67 -9.85 -11.70 0.59
CA GLU A 67 -10.13 -11.92 -0.84
C GLU A 67 -9.33 -10.98 -1.78
N THR A 68 -8.11 -10.59 -1.39
CA THR A 68 -7.31 -9.66 -2.20
C THR A 68 -6.67 -10.37 -3.38
N ASN A 69 -6.81 -9.82 -4.59
CA ASN A 69 -6.11 -10.31 -5.78
C ASN A 69 -4.59 -10.26 -5.55
N PRO A 70 -3.84 -11.39 -5.62
CA PRO A 70 -2.39 -11.41 -5.46
C PRO A 70 -1.64 -10.56 -6.50
N ASP A 71 -2.25 -10.28 -7.65
CA ASP A 71 -1.65 -9.44 -8.72
C ASP A 71 -1.67 -7.94 -8.37
N ARG A 72 -2.36 -7.56 -7.29
CA ARG A 72 -2.46 -6.19 -6.79
C ARG A 72 -1.47 -5.95 -5.65
N GLY A 73 -0.69 -4.88 -5.76
CA GLY A 73 0.22 -4.44 -4.69
C GLY A 73 -0.56 -4.04 -3.45
N ALA A 74 -0.33 -4.73 -2.32
CA ALA A 74 -0.87 -4.33 -1.03
C ALA A 74 0.19 -3.57 -0.23
N VAL A 75 -0.16 -2.39 0.29
CA VAL A 75 0.74 -1.57 1.12
C VAL A 75 0.01 -1.09 2.35
N ARG A 76 0.72 -1.16 3.48
CA ARG A 76 0.33 -0.63 4.77
C ARG A 76 1.19 0.58 5.12
N PHE A 77 0.52 1.70 5.34
CA PHE A 77 1.09 2.91 5.93
C PHE A 77 0.73 2.98 7.42
N SER A 78 1.71 3.39 8.22
CA SER A 78 1.56 3.60 9.66
C SER A 78 1.95 5.05 9.98
N PHE A 79 0.99 5.81 10.51
CA PHE A 79 1.15 7.23 10.80
C PHE A 79 1.41 7.49 12.27
N SER A 80 2.05 8.62 12.54
CA SER A 80 2.30 9.15 13.88
C SER A 80 1.97 10.65 13.93
N LYS A 81 1.98 11.22 15.13
CA LYS A 81 1.80 12.67 15.35
C LYS A 81 2.88 13.56 14.70
N TYR A 82 3.93 12.97 14.15
CA TYR A 82 5.03 13.68 13.50
C TYR A 82 4.88 13.75 11.98
N ASN A 83 3.94 13.01 11.40
CA ASN A 83 3.65 13.14 9.97
C ASN A 83 2.97 14.48 9.70
N THR A 84 3.32 15.09 8.57
CA THR A 84 2.69 16.32 8.09
C THR A 84 1.82 16.05 6.86
N GLU A 85 0.99 17.00 6.47
CA GLU A 85 0.19 16.88 5.23
C GLU A 85 1.10 16.78 4.01
N GLU A 86 2.23 17.48 4.01
CA GLU A 86 3.23 17.43 2.94
C GLU A 86 3.86 16.03 2.79
N ASP A 87 4.07 15.29 3.89
CA ASP A 87 4.53 13.90 3.81
C ASP A 87 3.49 13.02 3.07
N ILE A 88 2.21 13.28 3.32
CA ILE A 88 1.10 12.52 2.70
C ILE A 88 1.01 12.86 1.21
N ASP A 89 1.04 14.15 0.88
CA ASP A 89 0.99 14.62 -0.50
C ASP A 89 2.15 14.04 -1.32
N TYR A 90 3.38 14.08 -0.76
CA TYR A 90 4.56 13.50 -1.41
C TYR A 90 4.44 11.99 -1.64
N ALA A 91 3.91 11.26 -0.65
CA ALA A 91 3.69 9.82 -0.79
C ALA A 91 2.64 9.50 -1.86
N VAL A 92 1.55 10.27 -1.92
CA VAL A 92 0.50 10.12 -2.93
C VAL A 92 1.02 10.46 -4.33
N GLU A 93 1.81 11.53 -4.48
CA GLU A 93 2.43 11.92 -5.75
C GLU A 93 3.38 10.83 -6.25
N THR A 94 4.25 10.30 -5.38
CA THR A 94 5.19 9.23 -5.70
C THR A 94 4.45 7.95 -6.16
N LEU A 95 3.38 7.57 -5.45
CA LEU A 95 2.53 6.45 -5.87
C LEU A 95 1.86 6.74 -7.21
N ALA A 96 1.39 7.97 -7.42
CA ALA A 96 0.78 8.35 -8.68
C ALA A 96 1.76 8.25 -9.85
N GLU A 97 3.02 8.67 -9.67
CA GLU A 97 4.06 8.52 -10.68
C GLU A 97 4.37 7.06 -10.97
N PHE A 98 4.45 6.22 -9.94
CA PHE A 98 4.69 4.79 -10.09
C PHE A 98 3.61 4.09 -10.93
N TYR A 99 2.32 4.40 -10.70
CA TYR A 99 1.20 3.81 -11.44
C TYR A 99 0.82 4.57 -12.72
N LYS A 100 1.49 5.69 -13.04
CA LYS A 100 1.30 6.45 -14.30
C LYS A 100 2.05 5.87 -15.49
N VAL A 101 2.85 4.82 -15.29
CA VAL A 101 3.65 4.23 -16.37
C VAL A 101 2.78 3.36 -17.28
N GLU A 102 2.09 4.01 -18.21
CA GLU A 102 1.74 3.46 -19.52
C GLU A 102 2.26 4.43 -20.60
N VAL A 103 3.25 3.98 -21.36
CA VAL A 103 3.44 4.40 -22.76
C VAL A 103 3.52 3.15 -23.62
#